data_AF-A0A1G9U797-F1
#
_entry.id   AF-A0A1G9U797-F1
#
_cell.length_a   1.000
_cell.length_b   1.000
_cell.length_c   1.000
_cell.angle_alpha   90.00
_cell.angle_beta   90.00
_cell.angle_gamma   90.00
#
_symmetry.space_group_name_H-M   'P 1'
#
loop_
_entity.id
_entity.type
_entity.pdbx_description
1 polymer ?
#
loop_
_entity_poly.entity_id
_entity_poly.type
_entity_poly.pdbx_seq_one_letter_code
_entity_poly.pdbx_strand_id
1 'polypeptide(L)'
;MRKQQLFIDAAYESLNHYGEELCGDKVEFIRGEGFFLAVLADGLGSGVKANILATLTSKIIATMLAQGAGIHEAVETIASTLPVCSERGIAYSTFTIVNISDDGRVYIAEFDNPSMVYCRGGRLEPIARSELDVSGKRVYVSKFYAEQDDMLILFSDGVVHAGVGRLLDLGWQYDNIVKYIRENLKPGIAPRELVRRLLSAVNTLYMDKPGDDSTVCAMLLRPKKIATVMVGPPMSREQDTSVVNKLMYSQGLRVVCGGTTSQIVSRVTGKELKVSIDYENPAVPPTASLSGVDLVTEGVLTIGKCIDILRGLNDTGPDHWDQIALNKQDGATQLTKILLESSTEVHFLVGRAINPAHQNPGMPVSLGLKLNLIKELSEELKKTGKSVSIEYY
;
A
#
# COMPACT_ATOMS: atom_id res chain seq x y z
N MET A 1 10.46 26.32 -12.31
CA MET A 1 10.68 25.03 -11.62
C MET A 1 9.38 24.25 -11.64
N ARG A 2 9.33 23.03 -12.18
CA ARG A 2 8.12 22.19 -12.03
C ARG A 2 8.01 21.80 -10.56
N LYS A 3 6.90 22.14 -9.90
CA LYS A 3 6.59 21.72 -8.53
C LYS A 3 6.62 20.18 -8.52
N GLN A 4 7.42 19.58 -7.64
CA GLN A 4 7.55 18.13 -7.53
C GLN A 4 6.18 17.55 -7.11
N GLN A 5 5.62 16.65 -7.92
CA GLN A 5 4.37 15.99 -7.57
C GLN A 5 4.65 14.83 -6.61
N LEU A 6 4.02 14.88 -5.45
CA LEU A 6 4.07 13.83 -4.45
C LEU A 6 3.08 12.72 -4.83
N PHE A 7 3.42 11.51 -4.42
CA PHE A 7 2.59 10.33 -4.44
C PHE A 7 2.37 9.87 -3.01
N ILE A 8 1.15 9.46 -2.71
CA ILE A 8 0.79 8.96 -1.39
C ILE A 8 0.79 7.44 -1.45
N ASP A 9 1.81 6.84 -0.83
CA ASP A 9 1.91 5.41 -0.58
C ASP A 9 1.13 5.10 0.70
N ALA A 10 0.06 4.34 0.59
CA ALA A 10 -0.89 4.13 1.67
C ALA A 10 -1.15 2.64 1.90
N ALA A 11 -1.28 2.25 3.16
CA ALA A 11 -1.65 0.90 3.55
C ALA A 11 -2.54 0.95 4.79
N TYR A 12 -3.45 0.00 4.90
CA TYR A 12 -4.18 -0.26 6.13
C TYR A 12 -4.31 -1.76 6.31
N GLU A 13 -4.55 -2.16 7.55
CA GLU A 13 -4.88 -3.52 7.97
C GLU A 13 -5.85 -3.41 9.16
N SER A 14 -6.58 -4.49 9.43
CA SER A 14 -7.59 -4.55 10.48
C SER A 14 -7.51 -5.87 11.24
N LEU A 15 -7.83 -5.82 12.54
CA LEU A 15 -8.12 -6.98 13.37
C LEU A 15 -9.62 -6.99 13.62
N ASN A 16 -10.24 -8.16 13.43
CA ASN A 16 -11.65 -8.34 13.77
C ASN A 16 -11.80 -8.59 15.27
N HIS A 17 -12.87 -8.06 15.87
CA HIS A 17 -13.31 -8.48 17.19
C HIS A 17 -13.44 -10.02 17.23
N TYR A 18 -12.85 -10.64 18.26
CA TYR A 18 -12.86 -12.08 18.45
C TYR A 18 -14.29 -12.66 18.43
N GLY A 19 -14.52 -13.58 17.50
CA GLY A 19 -15.82 -14.22 17.29
C GLY A 19 -16.65 -13.60 16.17
N GLU A 20 -16.23 -12.46 15.62
CA GLU A 20 -16.89 -11.83 14.47
C GLU A 20 -16.16 -12.17 13.15
N GLU A 21 -16.95 -12.44 12.11
CA GLU A 21 -16.42 -12.71 10.77
C GLU A 21 -16.08 -11.43 9.99
N LEU A 22 -16.73 -10.31 10.34
CA LEU A 22 -16.59 -9.03 9.66
C LEU A 22 -16.10 -7.96 10.63
N CYS A 23 -15.11 -7.19 10.20
CA CYS A 23 -14.63 -6.04 10.95
C CYS A 23 -15.66 -4.91 10.94
N GLY A 24 -15.96 -4.35 12.10
CA GLY A 24 -16.76 -3.13 12.29
C GLY A 24 -16.13 -1.87 11.71
N ASP A 25 -14.83 -1.89 11.43
CA ASP A 25 -14.09 -0.79 10.82
C ASP A 25 -14.01 -0.89 9.29
N LYS A 26 -13.90 0.25 8.62
CA LYS A 26 -13.65 0.32 7.18
C LYS A 26 -12.72 1.45 6.79
N VAL A 27 -11.77 1.13 5.92
CA VAL A 27 -10.94 2.12 5.22
C VAL A 27 -11.28 2.13 3.74
N GLU A 28 -11.53 3.33 3.19
CA GLU A 28 -11.70 3.56 1.76
C GLU A 28 -10.60 4.50 1.26
N PHE A 29 -9.92 4.09 0.18
CA PHE A 29 -8.95 4.92 -0.53
C PHE A 29 -9.49 5.32 -1.91
N ILE A 30 -9.41 6.60 -2.24
CA ILE A 30 -9.69 7.12 -3.58
C ILE A 30 -8.49 7.92 -4.06
N ARG A 31 -8.01 7.58 -5.26
CA ARG A 31 -6.95 8.32 -5.94
C ARG A 31 -7.55 9.01 -7.17
N GLY A 32 -7.61 10.33 -7.13
CA GLY A 32 -8.11 11.16 -8.23
C GLY A 32 -6.99 11.91 -8.94
N GLU A 33 -7.35 12.77 -9.89
CA GLU A 33 -6.38 13.63 -10.56
C GLU A 33 -5.89 14.73 -9.62
N GLY A 34 -4.65 14.60 -9.15
CA GLY A 34 -3.99 15.58 -8.30
C GLY A 34 -4.33 15.50 -6.80
N PHE A 35 -5.04 14.45 -6.37
CA PHE A 35 -5.33 14.21 -4.95
C PHE A 35 -5.41 12.73 -4.58
N PHE A 36 -5.23 12.46 -3.29
CA PHE A 36 -5.48 11.18 -2.63
C PHE A 36 -6.37 11.40 -1.42
N LEU A 37 -7.42 10.61 -1.30
CA LEU A 37 -8.39 10.64 -0.22
C LEU A 37 -8.37 9.30 0.52
N ALA A 38 -8.24 9.36 1.84
CA ALA A 38 -8.42 8.23 2.74
C ALA A 38 -9.52 8.54 3.74
N VAL A 39 -10.41 7.57 3.98
CA VAL A 39 -11.45 7.64 5.00
C VAL A 39 -11.37 6.40 5.85
N LEU A 40 -11.07 6.54 7.14
CA LEU A 40 -11.23 5.50 8.15
C LEU A 40 -12.55 5.74 8.87
N ALA A 41 -13.48 4.80 8.83
CA ALA A 41 -14.72 4.85 9.59
C ALA A 41 -14.80 3.64 10.52
N ASP A 42 -15.22 3.85 11.75
CA ASP A 42 -15.44 2.78 12.73
C ASP A 42 -16.94 2.75 13.07
N GLY A 43 -17.56 1.60 12.81
CA GLY A 43 -18.99 1.37 13.01
C GLY A 43 -19.29 1.01 14.45
N LEU A 44 -20.24 1.70 15.05
CA LEU A 44 -20.65 1.45 16.43
C LEU A 44 -20.92 -0.03 16.73
N GLY A 45 -20.12 -0.62 17.61
CA GLY A 45 -20.19 -2.03 18.00
C GLY A 45 -19.27 -2.90 17.13
N SER A 46 -19.64 -4.16 16.91
CA SER A 46 -18.84 -5.08 16.09
C SER A 46 -19.72 -5.93 15.16
N GLY A 47 -19.09 -6.65 14.24
CA GLY A 47 -19.76 -7.60 13.36
C GLY A 47 -20.57 -6.93 12.24
N VAL A 48 -21.60 -7.63 11.77
CA VAL A 48 -22.34 -7.26 10.53
C VAL A 48 -22.92 -5.85 10.59
N LYS A 49 -23.52 -5.44 11.73
CA LYS A 49 -24.15 -4.11 11.85
C LYS A 49 -23.12 -2.98 11.79
N ALA A 50 -22.04 -3.11 12.55
CA ALA A 50 -20.94 -2.16 12.56
C ALA A 50 -20.30 -2.06 11.16
N ASN A 51 -20.03 -3.20 10.53
CA ASN A 51 -19.45 -3.26 9.19
C ASN A 51 -20.30 -2.52 8.13
N ILE A 52 -21.63 -2.68 8.17
CA ILE A 52 -22.55 -1.97 7.26
C ILE A 52 -22.47 -0.45 7.50
N LEU A 53 -22.50 -0.01 8.76
CA LEU A 53 -22.42 1.41 9.11
C LEU A 53 -21.09 2.03 8.67
N ALA A 54 -19.97 1.38 8.96
CA ALA A 54 -18.65 1.86 8.54
C ALA A 54 -18.48 1.86 7.02
N THR A 55 -19.01 0.85 6.33
CA THR A 55 -18.97 0.76 4.86
C THR A 55 -19.79 1.88 4.21
N LEU A 56 -21.01 2.13 4.68
CA LEU A 56 -21.84 3.22 4.16
C LEU A 56 -21.19 4.58 4.45
N THR A 57 -20.72 4.80 5.69
CA THR A 57 -20.05 6.05 6.10
C THR A 57 -18.84 6.33 5.22
N SER A 58 -17.90 5.38 5.14
CA SER A 58 -16.67 5.54 4.37
C SER A 58 -16.95 5.76 2.87
N LYS A 59 -17.87 4.99 2.27
CA LYS A 59 -18.20 5.14 0.85
C LYS A 59 -18.93 6.44 0.51
N ILE A 60 -19.90 6.86 1.32
CA ILE A 60 -20.62 8.12 1.11
C ILE A 60 -19.63 9.29 1.15
N ILE A 61 -18.83 9.37 2.22
CA ILE A 61 -17.82 10.42 2.38
C ILE A 61 -16.84 10.40 1.21
N ALA A 62 -16.23 9.24 0.95
CA ALA A 62 -15.18 9.15 -0.05
C ALA A 62 -15.71 9.56 -1.42
N THR A 63 -16.88 9.07 -1.82
CA THR A 63 -17.49 9.38 -3.12
C THR A 63 -17.84 10.85 -3.24
N MET A 64 -18.49 11.43 -2.22
CA MET A 64 -18.92 12.83 -2.25
C MET A 64 -17.72 13.78 -2.31
N LEU A 65 -16.72 13.59 -1.46
CA LEU A 65 -15.52 14.43 -1.45
C LEU A 65 -14.71 14.28 -2.74
N ALA A 66 -14.63 13.07 -3.30
CA ALA A 66 -13.96 12.85 -4.59
C ALA A 66 -14.66 13.58 -5.75
N GLN A 67 -15.97 13.84 -5.63
CA GLN A 67 -16.76 14.62 -6.60
C GLN A 67 -16.79 16.12 -6.30
N GLY A 68 -16.05 16.58 -5.27
CA GLY A 68 -15.92 18.00 -4.93
C GLY A 68 -16.93 18.52 -3.91
N ALA A 69 -17.73 17.65 -3.28
CA ALA A 69 -18.63 18.05 -2.20
C ALA A 69 -17.84 18.49 -0.96
N GLY A 70 -18.44 19.36 -0.15
CA GLY A 70 -17.87 19.79 1.12
C GLY A 70 -18.01 18.73 2.22
N ILE A 71 -17.18 18.83 3.26
CA ILE A 71 -17.30 17.97 4.45
C ILE A 71 -18.69 18.08 5.10
N HIS A 72 -19.24 19.30 5.14
CA HIS A 72 -20.55 19.56 5.74
C HIS A 72 -21.65 18.77 5.04
N GLU A 73 -21.69 18.82 3.71
CA GLU A 73 -22.66 18.10 2.89
C GLU A 73 -22.52 16.59 3.05
N ALA A 74 -21.29 16.08 3.13
CA ALA A 74 -21.03 14.65 3.33
C ALA A 74 -21.53 14.17 4.70
N VAL A 75 -21.23 14.92 5.77
CA VAL A 75 -21.67 14.59 7.13
C VAL A 75 -23.20 14.71 7.25
N GLU A 76 -23.81 15.72 6.65
CA GLU A 76 -25.28 15.88 6.61
C GLU A 76 -25.96 14.75 5.82
N THR A 77 -25.36 14.29 4.74
CA THR A 77 -25.86 13.15 3.95
C THR A 77 -25.79 11.86 4.75
N ILE A 78 -24.67 11.60 5.43
CA ILE A 78 -24.59 10.50 6.39
C ILE A 78 -25.67 10.65 7.45
N ALA A 79 -25.85 11.89 7.94
CA ALA A 79 -26.79 12.18 9.01
C ALA A 79 -28.22 11.78 8.64
N SER A 80 -28.64 12.13 7.43
CA SER A 80 -29.95 11.85 6.89
C SER A 80 -30.14 10.42 6.38
N THR A 81 -29.06 9.72 6.02
CA THR A 81 -29.13 8.40 5.37
C THR A 81 -29.00 7.23 6.36
N LEU A 82 -28.17 7.36 7.40
CA LEU A 82 -27.90 6.24 8.31
C LEU A 82 -28.98 6.10 9.40
N PRO A 83 -29.39 4.86 9.72
CA PRO A 83 -30.39 4.61 10.76
C PRO A 83 -29.85 4.99 12.14
N VAL A 84 -30.70 5.63 12.95
CA VAL A 84 -30.42 5.92 14.37
C VAL A 84 -30.54 4.63 15.17
N CYS A 85 -29.49 4.31 15.94
CA CYS A 85 -29.55 3.18 16.87
C CYS A 85 -30.65 3.42 17.89
N SER A 86 -31.68 2.57 17.92
CA SER A 86 -32.84 2.70 18.80
C SER A 86 -32.51 2.54 20.28
N GLU A 87 -31.40 1.88 20.62
CA GLU A 87 -30.97 1.65 22.01
C GLU A 87 -30.12 2.80 22.57
N ARG A 88 -29.30 3.44 21.73
CA ARG A 88 -28.34 4.48 22.16
C ARG A 88 -28.72 5.90 21.72
N GLY A 89 -29.73 6.05 20.86
CA GLY A 89 -30.19 7.35 20.35
C GLY A 89 -29.16 8.08 19.48
N ILE A 90 -28.06 7.41 19.11
CA ILE A 90 -26.97 7.95 18.31
C ILE A 90 -26.89 7.09 17.05
N ALA A 91 -27.18 7.69 15.90
CA ALA A 91 -26.68 7.20 14.63
C ALA A 91 -25.19 7.54 14.55
N TYR A 92 -24.47 6.82 13.68
CA TYR A 92 -23.16 7.13 13.11
C TYR A 92 -22.00 6.28 13.60
N SER A 93 -21.20 5.94 12.60
CA SER A 93 -19.80 5.58 12.72
C SER A 93 -18.97 6.82 13.07
N THR A 94 -17.91 6.63 13.84
CA THR A 94 -16.82 7.59 13.91
C THR A 94 -16.11 7.64 12.55
N PHE A 95 -15.40 8.73 12.25
CA PHE A 95 -14.57 8.76 11.05
C PHE A 95 -13.39 9.71 11.13
N THR A 96 -12.35 9.40 10.37
CA THR A 96 -11.26 10.33 10.05
C THR A 96 -11.06 10.38 8.55
N ILE A 97 -11.06 11.59 8.02
CA ILE A 97 -10.86 11.89 6.60
C ILE A 97 -9.51 12.56 6.44
N VAL A 98 -8.74 12.09 5.47
CA VAL A 98 -7.47 12.69 5.07
C VAL A 98 -7.48 12.90 3.57
N ASN A 99 -7.47 14.16 3.14
CA ASN A 99 -7.35 14.56 1.73
C ASN A 99 -5.99 15.21 1.52
N ILE A 100 -5.18 14.63 0.64
CA ILE A 100 -3.82 15.05 0.35
C ILE A 100 -3.74 15.41 -1.14
N SER A 101 -3.41 16.66 -1.44
CA SER A 101 -3.11 17.09 -2.81
C SER A 101 -1.69 16.67 -3.21
N ASP A 102 -1.45 16.46 -4.52
CA ASP A 102 -0.13 16.14 -5.08
C ASP A 102 0.95 17.20 -4.75
N ASP A 103 0.55 18.41 -4.36
CA ASP A 103 1.46 19.49 -3.95
C ASP A 103 1.73 19.57 -2.44
N GLY A 104 1.29 18.55 -1.68
CA GLY A 104 1.55 18.40 -0.25
C GLY A 104 0.52 19.05 0.66
N ARG A 105 -0.53 19.71 0.13
CA ARG A 105 -1.62 20.23 0.97
C ARG A 105 -2.39 19.07 1.60
N VAL A 106 -2.50 19.09 2.92
CA VAL A 106 -3.26 18.13 3.71
C VAL A 106 -4.47 18.83 4.33
N TYR A 107 -5.64 18.22 4.16
CA TYR A 107 -6.86 18.52 4.88
C TYR A 107 -7.29 17.30 5.68
N ILE A 108 -7.58 17.49 6.97
CA ILE A 108 -8.03 16.43 7.86
C ILE A 108 -9.33 16.85 8.52
N ALA A 109 -10.28 15.91 8.63
CA ALA A 109 -11.47 16.04 9.47
C ALA A 109 -11.61 14.79 10.33
N GLU A 110 -11.63 14.96 11.65
CA GLU A 110 -11.73 13.91 12.67
C GLU A 110 -13.06 14.07 13.43
N PHE A 111 -13.90 13.03 13.41
CA PHE A 111 -15.14 12.94 14.16
C PHE A 111 -15.12 11.69 15.04
N ASP A 112 -15.02 11.91 16.35
CA ASP A 112 -14.97 10.92 17.44
C ASP A 112 -13.90 9.80 17.35
N ASN A 113 -13.19 9.68 16.24
CA ASN A 113 -12.01 8.82 16.11
C ASN A 113 -10.81 9.36 16.91
N PRO A 114 -9.85 8.50 17.28
CA PRO A 114 -8.57 8.92 17.82
C PRO A 114 -7.84 9.91 16.92
N SER A 115 -7.13 10.85 17.56
CA SER A 115 -6.37 11.89 16.88
C SER A 115 -5.24 11.32 16.02
N MET A 116 -5.20 11.66 14.74
CA MET A 116 -4.13 11.28 13.83
C MET A 116 -2.76 11.70 14.36
N VAL A 117 -1.78 10.81 14.17
CA VAL A 117 -0.36 11.04 14.46
C VAL A 117 0.35 11.48 13.18
N TYR A 118 1.08 12.59 13.25
CA TYR A 118 1.85 13.13 12.14
C TYR A 118 3.35 13.05 12.42
N CYS A 119 4.09 12.56 11.42
CA CYS A 119 5.53 12.34 11.50
C CYS A 119 6.23 13.12 10.40
N ARG A 120 7.23 13.92 10.75
CA ARG A 120 8.11 14.65 9.83
C ARG A 120 9.56 14.41 10.19
N GLY A 121 10.37 14.04 9.19
CA GLY A 121 11.81 13.78 9.39
C GLY A 121 12.09 12.73 10.48
N GLY A 122 11.22 11.73 10.64
CA GLY A 122 11.33 10.70 11.69
C GLY A 122 10.97 11.18 13.09
N ARG A 123 10.36 12.36 13.24
CA ARG A 123 9.91 12.91 14.52
C ARG A 123 8.41 13.13 14.49
N LEU A 124 7.79 13.06 15.66
CA LEU A 124 6.37 13.36 15.83
C LEU A 124 6.17 14.88 15.90
N GLU A 125 5.27 15.39 15.09
CA GLU A 125 4.95 16.82 15.03
C GLU A 125 3.52 17.08 15.53
N PRO A 126 3.31 18.12 16.35
CA PRO A 126 1.98 18.52 16.76
C PRO A 126 1.19 19.10 15.59
N ILE A 127 -0.13 18.87 15.60
CA ILE A 127 -1.05 19.40 14.58
C ILE A 127 -2.02 20.35 15.27
N ALA A 128 -2.14 21.56 14.72
CA ALA A 128 -3.16 22.50 15.16
C ALA A 128 -4.54 22.06 14.66
N ARG A 129 -5.48 21.91 15.59
CA ARG A 129 -6.86 21.49 15.34
C ARG A 129 -7.80 22.66 15.63
N SER A 130 -8.71 22.92 14.71
CA SER A 130 -9.83 23.84 14.90
C SER A 130 -11.13 23.05 15.01
N GLU A 131 -11.98 23.38 15.98
CA GLU A 131 -13.32 22.80 16.07
C GLU A 131 -14.25 23.40 15.02
N LEU A 132 -15.03 22.54 14.38
CA LEU A 132 -16.11 22.87 13.47
C LEU A 132 -17.38 22.18 13.96
N ASP A 133 -18.45 22.96 14.18
CA ASP A 133 -19.78 22.39 14.41
C ASP A 133 -20.42 22.03 13.08
N VAL A 134 -20.82 20.77 12.93
CA VAL A 134 -21.56 20.26 11.77
C VAL A 134 -22.82 19.58 12.29
N SER A 135 -23.96 20.23 12.11
CA SER A 135 -25.27 19.72 12.56
C SER A 135 -25.30 19.36 14.05
N GLY A 136 -24.68 20.17 14.91
CA GLY A 136 -24.60 19.94 16.36
C GLY A 136 -23.56 18.89 16.79
N LYS A 137 -22.70 18.47 15.88
CA LYS A 137 -21.57 17.56 16.12
C LYS A 137 -20.26 18.31 16.03
N ARG A 138 -19.33 18.03 16.94
CA ARG A 138 -17.99 18.63 16.94
C ARG A 138 -17.06 17.80 16.07
N VAL A 139 -16.53 18.41 15.02
CA VAL A 139 -15.54 17.83 14.12
C VAL A 139 -14.24 18.62 14.26
N TYR A 140 -13.12 17.96 14.47
CA TYR A 140 -11.81 18.63 14.47
C TYR A 140 -11.26 18.68 13.05
N VAL A 141 -10.88 19.87 12.62
CA VAL A 141 -10.30 20.10 11.29
C VAL A 141 -8.86 20.56 11.42
N SER A 142 -7.99 19.98 10.60
CA SER A 142 -6.59 20.39 10.50
C SER A 142 -6.20 20.67 9.06
N LYS A 143 -5.39 21.71 8.83
CA LYS A 143 -4.86 22.08 7.52
C LYS A 143 -3.38 22.40 7.62
N PHE A 144 -2.55 21.72 6.85
CA PHE A 144 -1.11 21.96 6.82
C PHE A 144 -0.49 21.50 5.48
N TYR A 145 0.80 21.75 5.30
CA TYR A 145 1.57 21.25 4.18
C TYR A 145 2.51 20.15 4.66
N ALA A 146 2.37 18.95 4.09
CA ALA A 146 3.30 17.85 4.25
C ALA A 146 4.36 17.88 3.15
N GLU A 147 5.55 17.41 3.48
CA GLU A 147 6.71 17.34 2.61
C GLU A 147 7.02 15.88 2.23
N GLN A 148 8.03 15.70 1.39
CA GLN A 148 8.53 14.37 1.08
C GLN A 148 8.99 13.65 2.36
N ASP A 149 8.71 12.35 2.42
CA ASP A 149 9.03 11.42 3.50
C ASP A 149 8.30 11.71 4.83
N ASP A 150 7.31 12.62 4.81
CA ASP A 150 6.35 12.79 5.90
C ASP A 150 5.32 11.64 5.92
N MET A 151 4.91 11.24 7.12
CA MET A 151 3.97 10.13 7.33
C MET A 151 2.80 10.54 8.22
N LEU A 152 1.59 10.13 7.82
CA LEU A 152 0.34 10.33 8.54
C LEU A 152 -0.18 8.95 8.98
N ILE A 153 -0.56 8.82 10.24
CA ILE A 153 -0.99 7.54 10.84
C ILE A 153 -2.33 7.74 11.54
N LEU A 154 -3.29 6.94 11.12
CA LEU A 154 -4.68 6.88 11.60
C LEU A 154 -4.92 5.54 12.29
N PHE A 155 -5.77 5.52 13.29
CA PHE A 155 -6.24 4.29 13.91
C PHE A 155 -7.61 4.47 14.57
N SER A 156 -8.38 3.39 14.66
CA SER A 156 -9.67 3.35 15.37
C SER A 156 -9.46 3.23 16.89
N ASP A 157 -10.53 3.41 17.64
CA ASP A 157 -10.53 3.36 19.10
C ASP A 157 -10.19 1.98 19.67
N GLY A 158 -10.46 0.88 18.96
CA GLY A 158 -10.00 -0.46 19.35
C GLY A 158 -8.48 -0.55 19.55
N VAL A 159 -7.69 0.22 18.79
CA VAL A 159 -6.24 0.33 19.01
C VAL A 159 -5.94 1.02 20.35
N VAL A 160 -6.69 2.06 20.71
CA VAL A 160 -6.57 2.79 21.99
C VAL A 160 -7.02 1.91 23.16
N HIS A 161 -8.05 1.10 22.96
CA HIS A 161 -8.62 0.19 23.95
C HIS A 161 -7.96 -1.19 23.96
N ALA A 162 -6.85 -1.36 23.23
CA ALA A 162 -6.14 -2.62 23.16
C ALA A 162 -5.73 -3.13 24.54
N GLY A 163 -6.13 -4.35 24.87
CA GLY A 163 -5.84 -5.01 26.14
C GLY A 163 -6.77 -4.68 27.31
N VAL A 164 -7.80 -3.83 27.15
CA VAL A 164 -8.84 -3.59 28.18
C VAL A 164 -9.44 -4.91 28.66
N GLY A 165 -9.50 -5.12 29.98
CA GLY A 165 -10.07 -6.31 30.59
C GLY A 165 -9.24 -7.58 30.36
N ARG A 166 -8.01 -7.44 29.86
CA ARG A 166 -7.05 -8.52 29.62
C ARG A 166 -5.70 -8.19 30.25
N LEU A 167 -4.76 -7.67 29.45
CA LEU A 167 -3.42 -7.33 29.91
C LEU A 167 -3.35 -5.94 30.55
N LEU A 168 -4.30 -5.05 30.25
CA LEU A 168 -4.32 -3.66 30.71
C LEU A 168 -5.70 -3.30 31.27
N ASP A 169 -5.73 -2.55 32.37
CA ASP A 169 -6.98 -2.12 32.99
C ASP A 169 -7.67 -0.98 32.21
N LEU A 170 -6.88 -0.09 31.60
CA LEU A 170 -7.35 1.12 30.92
C LEU A 170 -7.10 1.10 29.39
N GLY A 171 -6.68 -0.04 28.86
CA GLY A 171 -6.28 -0.19 27.46
C GLY A 171 -4.88 0.37 27.19
N TRP A 172 -4.49 0.39 25.91
CA TRP A 172 -3.16 0.83 25.51
C TRP A 172 -2.99 2.34 25.70
N GLN A 173 -4.03 3.12 25.49
CA GLN A 173 -4.03 4.59 25.60
C GLN A 173 -3.22 5.29 24.50
N TYR A 174 -3.70 6.47 24.10
CA TYR A 174 -3.13 7.27 23.01
C TYR A 174 -1.62 7.54 23.16
N ASP A 175 -1.20 8.00 24.33
CA ASP A 175 0.20 8.40 24.56
C ASP A 175 1.19 7.23 24.44
N ASN A 176 0.77 6.02 24.82
CA ASN A 176 1.61 4.83 24.69
C ASN A 176 1.69 4.36 23.24
N ILE A 177 0.61 4.49 22.46
CA ILE A 177 0.62 4.23 21.01
C ILE A 177 1.60 5.19 20.33
N VAL A 178 1.49 6.49 20.63
CA VAL A 178 2.36 7.54 20.10
C VAL A 178 3.84 7.27 20.45
N LYS A 179 4.10 6.84 21.69
CA LYS A 179 5.44 6.43 22.13
C LYS A 179 5.93 5.21 21.35
N TYR A 180 5.10 4.18 21.18
CA TYR A 180 5.45 2.98 20.42
C TYR A 180 5.77 3.31 18.96
N ILE A 181 4.96 4.16 18.31
CA ILE A 181 5.20 4.65 16.95
C ILE A 181 6.57 5.33 16.90
N ARG A 182 6.88 6.24 17.83
CA ARG A 182 8.18 6.93 17.89
C ARG A 182 9.36 5.97 17.99
N GLU A 183 9.24 4.90 18.78
CA GLU A 183 10.31 3.90 18.98
C GLU A 183 10.49 2.96 17.78
N ASN A 184 9.46 2.78 16.96
CA ASN A 184 9.45 1.87 15.82
C ASN A 184 9.56 2.55 14.45
N LEU A 185 9.49 3.89 14.41
CA LEU A 185 9.75 4.68 13.21
C LEU A 185 11.22 4.57 12.82
N LYS A 186 11.46 4.08 11.60
CA LYS A 186 12.78 4.02 10.97
C LYS A 186 12.74 4.85 9.68
N PRO A 187 13.82 5.57 9.31
CA PRO A 187 13.90 6.23 8.02
C PRO A 187 13.57 5.27 6.88
N GLY A 188 12.59 5.63 6.04
CA GLY A 188 12.17 4.82 4.90
C GLY A 188 11.32 3.59 5.21
N ILE A 189 10.80 3.45 6.45
CA ILE A 189 9.84 2.39 6.78
C ILE A 189 8.61 2.46 5.85
N ALA A 190 8.22 1.30 5.30
CA ALA A 190 7.03 1.23 4.45
C ALA A 190 5.75 1.40 5.30
N PRO A 191 4.70 2.07 4.79
CA PRO A 191 3.42 2.21 5.50
C PRO A 191 2.87 0.87 5.99
N ARG A 192 2.89 -0.16 5.15
CA ARG A 192 2.41 -1.51 5.47
C ARG A 192 3.21 -2.15 6.60
N GLU A 193 4.53 -1.96 6.61
CA GLU A 193 5.39 -2.50 7.68
C GLU A 193 5.04 -1.86 9.03
N LEU A 194 4.85 -0.54 9.07
CA LEU A 194 4.46 0.14 10.31
C LEU A 194 3.07 -0.29 10.79
N VAL A 195 2.09 -0.33 9.88
CA VAL A 195 0.71 -0.76 10.16
C VAL A 195 0.70 -2.15 10.81
N ARG A 196 1.40 -3.11 10.19
CA ARG A 196 1.47 -4.49 10.70
C ARG A 196 2.16 -4.57 12.05
N ARG A 197 3.29 -3.88 12.24
CA ARG A 197 3.96 -3.84 13.54
C ARG A 197 3.04 -3.31 14.64
N LEU A 198 2.31 -2.23 14.35
CA LEU A 198 1.40 -1.63 15.32
C LEU A 198 0.26 -2.60 15.66
N LEU A 199 -0.36 -3.23 14.67
CA LEU A 199 -1.44 -4.18 14.90
C LEU A 199 -0.96 -5.51 15.51
N SER A 200 0.25 -5.99 15.22
CA SER A 200 0.83 -7.13 15.93
C SER A 200 0.96 -6.84 17.43
N ALA A 201 1.37 -5.61 17.79
CA ALA A 201 1.39 -5.17 19.20
C ALA A 201 -0.02 -5.11 19.79
N VAL A 202 -1.01 -4.58 19.06
CA VAL A 202 -2.43 -4.57 19.46
C VAL A 202 -2.95 -5.99 19.71
N ASN A 203 -2.72 -6.92 18.78
CA ASN A 203 -3.17 -8.30 18.90
C ASN A 203 -2.52 -8.99 20.11
N THR A 204 -1.23 -8.72 20.34
CA THR A 204 -0.52 -9.20 21.54
C THR A 204 -1.15 -8.66 22.82
N LEU A 205 -1.49 -7.36 22.88
CA LEU A 205 -2.17 -6.75 24.03
C LEU A 205 -3.55 -7.38 24.28
N TYR A 206 -4.22 -7.82 23.21
CA TYR A 206 -5.46 -8.58 23.29
C TYR A 206 -5.28 -10.08 23.57
N MET A 207 -4.04 -10.58 23.68
CA MET A 207 -3.74 -12.00 23.82
C MET A 207 -4.36 -12.84 22.70
N ASP A 208 -4.16 -12.40 21.45
CA ASP A 208 -4.62 -13.04 20.21
C ASP A 208 -6.14 -13.24 20.12
N LYS A 209 -6.88 -12.46 20.91
CA LYS A 209 -8.34 -12.44 20.90
C LYS A 209 -8.80 -10.99 21.03
N PRO A 210 -8.76 -10.21 19.93
CA PRO A 210 -9.15 -8.82 19.91
C PRO A 210 -10.48 -8.61 20.63
N GLY A 211 -10.53 -7.69 21.59
CA GLY A 211 -11.74 -7.36 22.33
C GLY A 211 -12.61 -6.32 21.62
N ASP A 212 -12.09 -5.74 20.54
CA ASP A 212 -12.76 -4.79 19.68
C ASP A 212 -12.19 -4.89 18.27
N ASP A 213 -12.90 -4.34 17.29
CA ASP A 213 -12.37 -4.12 15.96
C ASP A 213 -11.23 -3.09 16.01
N SER A 214 -10.11 -3.37 15.37
CA SER A 214 -8.91 -2.52 15.48
C SER A 214 -8.24 -2.32 14.14
N THR A 215 -8.22 -1.09 13.66
CA THR A 215 -7.70 -0.74 12.33
C THR A 215 -6.63 0.31 12.43
N VAL A 216 -5.57 0.14 11.64
CA VAL A 216 -4.49 1.12 11.50
C VAL A 216 -4.30 1.42 10.02
N CYS A 217 -4.17 2.70 9.67
CA CYS A 217 -3.89 3.17 8.33
C CYS A 217 -2.70 4.14 8.35
N ALA A 218 -1.71 3.92 7.48
CA ALA A 218 -0.56 4.80 7.33
C ALA A 218 -0.45 5.31 5.88
N MET A 219 -0.05 6.57 5.73
CA MET A 219 0.16 7.25 4.45
C MET A 219 1.52 7.93 4.47
N LEU A 220 2.39 7.59 3.52
CA LEU A 220 3.71 8.16 3.34
C LEU A 220 3.76 8.98 2.04
N LEU A 221 4.15 10.25 2.15
CA LEU A 221 4.33 11.11 1.00
C LEU A 221 5.71 10.87 0.39
N ARG A 222 5.76 10.50 -0.88
CA ARG A 222 7.01 10.20 -1.59
C ARG A 222 7.03 10.88 -2.95
N PRO A 223 8.20 11.16 -3.54
CA PRO A 223 8.24 11.57 -4.93
C PRO A 223 7.68 10.47 -5.84
N LYS A 224 6.95 10.87 -6.89
CA LYS A 224 6.57 9.93 -7.96
C LYS A 224 7.82 9.25 -8.52
N LYS A 225 7.83 7.92 -8.48
CA LYS A 225 8.96 7.08 -8.91
C LYS A 225 8.42 5.83 -9.61
N ILE A 226 8.52 5.84 -10.94
CA ILE A 226 8.02 4.75 -11.79
C ILE A 226 9.05 3.61 -11.80
N ALA A 227 8.60 2.37 -11.63
CA ALA A 227 9.38 1.18 -11.96
C ALA A 227 9.03 0.70 -13.36
N THR A 228 9.97 0.83 -14.30
CA THR A 228 9.86 0.30 -15.65
C THR A 228 10.46 -1.10 -15.69
N VAL A 229 9.65 -2.10 -16.02
CA VAL A 229 10.03 -3.52 -15.98
C VAL A 229 9.96 -4.09 -17.39
N MET A 230 11.12 -4.40 -17.98
CA MET A 230 11.19 -5.06 -19.27
C MET A 230 11.16 -6.57 -19.09
N VAL A 231 10.12 -7.23 -19.64
CA VAL A 231 9.89 -8.68 -19.47
C VAL A 231 9.86 -9.37 -20.82
N GLY A 232 10.81 -10.27 -21.03
CA GLY A 232 10.94 -11.04 -22.26
C GLY A 232 11.38 -10.24 -23.50
N PRO A 233 11.90 -10.92 -24.54
CA PRO A 233 12.34 -10.27 -25.78
C PRO A 233 11.16 -9.77 -26.64
N PRO A 234 11.29 -8.63 -27.34
CA PRO A 234 10.33 -8.17 -28.35
C PRO A 234 10.11 -9.21 -29.46
N MET A 235 8.96 -9.16 -30.16
CA MET A 235 8.67 -10.10 -31.27
C MET A 235 9.70 -10.09 -32.40
N SER A 236 10.29 -8.92 -32.67
CA SER A 236 11.16 -8.70 -33.81
C SER A 236 12.42 -7.96 -33.37
N ARG A 237 13.57 -8.33 -33.96
CA ARG A 237 14.87 -7.77 -33.58
C ARG A 237 14.96 -6.27 -33.90
N GLU A 238 14.18 -5.81 -34.87
CA GLU A 238 14.06 -4.41 -35.27
C GLU A 238 13.50 -3.53 -34.14
N GLN A 239 12.72 -4.11 -33.23
CA GLN A 239 12.17 -3.40 -32.07
C GLN A 239 13.15 -3.32 -30.89
N ASP A 240 14.20 -4.15 -30.84
CA ASP A 240 15.11 -4.25 -29.70
C ASP A 240 15.65 -2.89 -29.26
N THR A 241 16.15 -2.09 -30.21
CA THR A 241 16.70 -0.75 -29.92
C THR A 241 15.64 0.19 -29.35
N SER A 242 14.42 0.14 -29.87
CA SER A 242 13.32 0.99 -29.42
C SER A 242 12.90 0.68 -27.98
N VAL A 243 12.70 -0.61 -27.67
CA VAL A 243 12.27 -1.05 -26.32
C VAL A 243 13.36 -0.83 -25.28
N VAL A 244 14.62 -1.13 -25.62
CA VAL A 244 15.75 -0.88 -24.71
C VAL A 244 15.90 0.62 -24.47
N ASN A 245 15.77 1.47 -25.49
CA ASN A 245 15.81 2.92 -25.29
C ASN A 245 14.68 3.40 -24.37
N LYS A 246 13.45 2.89 -24.53
CA LYS A 246 12.34 3.21 -23.62
C LYS A 246 12.66 2.84 -22.16
N LEU A 247 13.25 1.68 -21.92
CA LEU A 247 13.72 1.30 -20.58
C LEU A 247 14.83 2.22 -20.07
N MET A 248 15.87 2.46 -20.86
CA MET A 248 17.05 3.22 -20.38
C MET A 248 16.73 4.70 -20.15
N TYR A 249 15.86 5.29 -20.97
CA TYR A 249 15.42 6.67 -20.82
C TYR A 249 14.23 6.84 -19.87
N SER A 250 13.68 5.77 -19.31
CA SER A 250 12.60 5.89 -18.33
C SER A 250 13.09 6.61 -17.06
N GLN A 251 12.17 7.31 -16.40
CA GLN A 251 12.44 7.91 -15.09
C GLN A 251 12.20 6.90 -13.98
N GLY A 252 12.96 6.99 -12.89
CA GLY A 252 12.81 6.10 -11.75
C GLY A 252 13.63 4.82 -11.87
N LEU A 253 13.02 3.69 -11.53
CA LEU A 253 13.66 2.37 -11.43
C LEU A 253 13.54 1.62 -12.75
N ARG A 254 14.58 0.88 -13.11
CA ARG A 254 14.68 0.07 -14.31
C ARG A 254 14.95 -1.37 -13.91
N VAL A 255 14.09 -2.26 -14.35
CA VAL A 255 14.19 -3.68 -14.06
C VAL A 255 14.18 -4.46 -15.38
N VAL A 256 15.03 -5.46 -15.48
CA VAL A 256 15.07 -6.39 -16.61
C VAL A 256 14.82 -7.80 -16.11
N CYS A 257 13.76 -8.43 -16.61
CA CYS A 257 13.40 -9.81 -16.29
C CYS A 257 13.53 -10.67 -17.56
N GLY A 258 14.56 -11.51 -17.62
CA GLY A 258 14.82 -12.37 -18.77
C GLY A 258 16.30 -12.56 -19.07
N GLY A 259 16.76 -13.80 -19.17
CA GLY A 259 18.09 -14.12 -19.70
C GLY A 259 18.34 -13.54 -21.10
N THR A 260 17.46 -13.87 -22.06
CA THR A 260 17.55 -13.30 -23.43
C THR A 260 17.33 -11.78 -23.43
N THR A 261 16.41 -11.28 -22.60
CA THR A 261 16.11 -9.84 -22.49
C THR A 261 17.32 -9.05 -22.02
N SER A 262 18.02 -9.52 -20.98
CA SER A 262 19.22 -8.87 -20.46
C SER A 262 20.38 -8.88 -21.45
N GLN A 263 20.52 -9.94 -22.25
CA GLN A 263 21.49 -9.97 -23.36
C GLN A 263 21.15 -8.96 -24.45
N ILE A 264 19.87 -8.76 -24.77
CA ILE A 264 19.44 -7.72 -25.72
C ILE A 264 19.78 -6.33 -25.18
N VAL A 265 19.48 -6.05 -23.91
CA VAL A 265 19.82 -4.78 -23.25
C VAL A 265 21.33 -4.55 -23.26
N SER A 266 22.13 -5.55 -22.90
CA SER A 266 23.59 -5.50 -22.94
C SER A 266 24.12 -5.18 -24.33
N ARG A 267 23.63 -5.90 -25.36
CA ARG A 267 24.04 -5.70 -26.76
C ARG A 267 23.70 -4.30 -27.28
N VAL A 268 22.50 -3.80 -27.00
CA VAL A 268 22.05 -2.48 -27.48
C VAL A 268 22.74 -1.35 -26.75
N THR A 269 22.96 -1.48 -25.44
CA THR A 269 23.61 -0.44 -24.63
C THR A 269 25.14 -0.48 -24.68
N GLY A 270 25.73 -1.58 -25.15
CA GLY A 270 27.17 -1.84 -25.09
C GLY A 270 27.71 -2.09 -23.68
N LYS A 271 26.82 -2.30 -22.69
CA LYS A 271 27.18 -2.47 -21.28
C LYS A 271 27.34 -3.95 -20.94
N GLU A 272 28.37 -4.27 -20.17
CA GLU A 272 28.67 -5.63 -19.74
C GLU A 272 27.57 -6.15 -18.77
N LEU A 273 27.08 -7.37 -19.03
CA LEU A 273 26.19 -8.11 -18.15
C LEU A 273 27.01 -9.03 -17.25
N LYS A 274 26.90 -8.87 -15.92
CA LYS A 274 27.61 -9.69 -14.93
C LYS A 274 26.62 -10.50 -14.11
N VAL A 275 26.63 -11.82 -14.29
CA VAL A 275 25.77 -12.75 -13.55
C VAL A 275 26.33 -12.94 -12.15
N SER A 276 25.48 -12.83 -11.13
CA SER A 276 25.87 -13.15 -9.75
C SER A 276 26.03 -14.66 -9.60
N ILE A 277 27.08 -15.07 -8.88
CA ILE A 277 27.34 -16.48 -8.55
C ILE A 277 26.75 -16.82 -7.16
N ASP A 278 26.13 -15.84 -6.49
CA ASP A 278 25.57 -16.01 -5.15
C ASP A 278 24.13 -16.55 -5.22
N TYR A 279 23.88 -17.67 -4.56
CA TYR A 279 22.61 -18.39 -4.52
C TYR A 279 22.07 -18.40 -3.09
N GLU A 280 21.39 -17.32 -2.68
CA GLU A 280 20.81 -17.23 -1.34
C GLU A 280 19.58 -18.15 -1.16
N ASN A 281 18.78 -18.31 -2.22
CA ASN A 281 17.62 -19.21 -2.24
C ASN A 281 17.72 -20.19 -3.42
N PRO A 282 17.93 -21.50 -3.18
CA PRO A 282 18.07 -22.48 -4.27
C PRO A 282 16.87 -22.57 -5.21
N ALA A 283 15.68 -22.14 -4.76
CA ALA A 283 14.46 -22.12 -5.56
C ALA A 283 14.28 -20.85 -6.43
N VAL A 284 15.14 -19.84 -6.25
CA VAL A 284 15.13 -18.58 -7.02
C VAL A 284 16.45 -18.46 -7.79
N PRO A 285 16.42 -18.34 -9.13
CA PRO A 285 17.64 -18.15 -9.91
C PRO A 285 18.43 -16.89 -9.49
N PRO A 286 19.76 -16.87 -9.70
CA PRO A 286 20.59 -15.74 -9.31
C PRO A 286 20.24 -14.49 -10.14
N THR A 287 20.52 -13.34 -9.56
CA THR A 287 20.39 -12.05 -10.23
C THR A 287 21.61 -11.76 -11.10
N ALA A 288 21.51 -10.72 -11.92
CA ALA A 288 22.65 -10.16 -12.63
C ALA A 288 22.72 -8.64 -12.41
N SER A 289 23.84 -8.05 -12.77
CA SER A 289 24.05 -6.61 -12.77
C SER A 289 24.36 -6.10 -14.17
N LEU A 290 23.78 -4.94 -14.51
CA LEU A 290 24.01 -4.22 -15.75
C LEU A 290 23.96 -2.73 -15.44
N SER A 291 24.97 -1.98 -15.85
CA SER A 291 25.07 -0.56 -15.48
C SER A 291 23.84 0.25 -15.94
N GLY A 292 23.23 1.00 -15.02
CA GLY A 292 22.02 1.77 -15.32
C GLY A 292 20.73 0.95 -15.35
N VAL A 293 20.74 -0.29 -14.84
CA VAL A 293 19.55 -1.09 -14.52
C VAL A 293 19.63 -1.44 -13.04
N ASP A 294 18.53 -1.21 -12.30
CA ASP A 294 18.48 -1.38 -10.84
C ASP A 294 18.39 -2.85 -10.42
N LEU A 295 17.77 -3.70 -11.25
CA LEU A 295 17.68 -5.14 -11.01
C LEU A 295 17.61 -5.92 -12.32
N VAL A 296 18.44 -6.97 -12.45
CA VAL A 296 18.34 -7.95 -13.54
C VAL A 296 18.04 -9.34 -12.97
N THR A 297 16.99 -9.98 -13.47
CA THR A 297 16.53 -11.31 -13.01
C THR A 297 16.37 -12.29 -14.16
N GLU A 298 16.22 -13.58 -13.84
CA GLU A 298 16.06 -14.66 -14.84
C GLU A 298 14.83 -14.48 -15.72
N GLY A 299 13.72 -14.02 -15.13
CA GLY A 299 12.47 -13.82 -15.86
C GLY A 299 11.27 -14.45 -15.18
N VAL A 300 10.72 -15.49 -15.81
CA VAL A 300 9.39 -16.03 -15.51
C VAL A 300 9.33 -16.67 -14.12
N LEU A 301 10.37 -17.39 -13.71
CA LEU A 301 10.39 -18.03 -12.38
C LEU A 301 10.42 -16.99 -11.26
N THR A 302 11.24 -15.95 -11.41
CA THR A 302 11.30 -14.83 -10.46
C THR A 302 9.95 -14.11 -10.36
N ILE A 303 9.28 -13.88 -11.50
CA ILE A 303 7.95 -13.26 -11.51
C ILE A 303 6.92 -14.15 -10.80
N GLY A 304 6.90 -15.46 -11.07
CA GLY A 304 6.02 -16.39 -10.37
C GLY A 304 6.22 -16.34 -8.85
N LYS A 305 7.47 -16.34 -8.39
CA LYS A 305 7.77 -16.21 -6.95
C LYS A 305 7.42 -14.85 -6.38
N CYS A 306 7.58 -13.77 -7.14
CA CYS A 306 7.10 -12.44 -6.73
C CYS A 306 5.58 -12.44 -6.53
N ILE A 307 4.82 -13.11 -7.39
CA ILE A 307 3.36 -13.26 -7.23
C ILE A 307 3.03 -14.07 -5.97
N ASP A 308 3.74 -15.16 -5.71
CA ASP A 308 3.56 -15.96 -4.48
C ASP A 308 3.77 -15.08 -3.22
N ILE A 309 4.83 -14.27 -3.21
CA ILE A 309 5.10 -13.34 -2.10
C ILE A 309 3.99 -12.28 -1.98
N LEU A 310 3.56 -11.69 -3.09
CA LEU A 310 2.48 -10.69 -3.09
C LEU A 310 1.15 -11.25 -2.60
N ARG A 311 0.77 -12.45 -3.04
CA ARG A 311 -0.44 -13.14 -2.54
C ARG A 311 -0.31 -13.43 -1.06
N GLY A 312 0.84 -13.94 -0.62
CA GLY A 312 1.15 -14.06 0.80
C GLY A 312 0.93 -12.73 1.52
N LEU A 313 1.49 -11.63 1.03
CA LEU A 313 1.27 -10.32 1.64
C LEU A 313 -0.19 -9.86 1.61
N ASN A 314 -0.96 -10.15 0.57
CA ASN A 314 -2.35 -9.70 0.46
C ASN A 314 -3.34 -10.57 1.27
N ASP A 315 -3.06 -11.86 1.41
CA ASP A 315 -3.98 -12.85 2.00
C ASP A 315 -3.59 -13.25 3.43
N THR A 316 -2.47 -12.75 3.95
CA THR A 316 -1.99 -13.08 5.29
C THR A 316 -2.73 -12.33 6.39
N GLY A 317 -3.40 -13.09 7.25
CA GLY A 317 -3.95 -12.60 8.51
C GLY A 317 -2.88 -12.26 9.56
N PRO A 318 -3.30 -11.73 10.73
CA PRO A 318 -2.42 -11.16 11.75
C PRO A 318 -1.31 -12.11 12.22
N ASP A 319 -1.62 -13.40 12.33
CA ASP A 319 -0.74 -14.45 12.88
C ASP A 319 0.51 -14.73 12.04
N HIS A 320 0.54 -14.31 10.76
CA HIS A 320 1.69 -14.54 9.88
C HIS A 320 2.33 -13.27 9.33
N TRP A 321 1.96 -12.08 9.82
CA TRP A 321 2.58 -10.81 9.37
C TRP A 321 4.09 -10.78 9.56
N ASP A 322 4.61 -11.38 10.64
CA ASP A 322 6.04 -11.44 10.92
C ASP A 322 6.80 -12.47 10.05
N GLN A 323 6.07 -13.38 9.37
CA GLN A 323 6.68 -14.47 8.60
C GLN A 323 7.06 -14.05 7.17
N ILE A 324 6.48 -12.96 6.66
CA ILE A 324 6.74 -12.45 5.30
C ILE A 324 7.58 -11.19 5.38
N ALA A 325 8.86 -11.35 5.75
CA ALA A 325 9.83 -10.27 5.72
C ALA A 325 10.42 -10.11 4.31
N LEU A 326 10.39 -8.89 3.77
CA LEU A 326 11.07 -8.51 2.51
C LEU A 326 12.55 -8.15 2.75
N ASN A 327 13.27 -9.02 3.46
CA ASN A 327 14.68 -8.81 3.85
C ASN A 327 15.68 -9.72 3.12
N LYS A 328 15.20 -10.76 2.42
CA LYS A 328 16.02 -11.65 1.60
C LYS A 328 16.60 -10.89 0.40
N GLN A 329 17.80 -11.25 -0.03
CA GLN A 329 18.44 -10.69 -1.24
C GLN A 329 18.21 -11.56 -2.48
N ASP A 330 17.30 -12.54 -2.45
CA ASP A 330 16.93 -13.26 -3.66
C ASP A 330 16.18 -12.34 -4.67
N GLY A 331 16.28 -12.68 -5.95
CA GLY A 331 15.73 -11.84 -7.03
C GLY A 331 14.22 -11.63 -6.97
N ALA A 332 13.46 -12.56 -6.38
CA ALA A 332 12.01 -12.42 -6.26
C ALA A 332 11.67 -11.42 -5.15
N THR A 333 12.34 -11.54 -4.00
CA THR A 333 12.19 -10.61 -2.88
C THR A 333 12.61 -9.18 -3.26
N GLN A 334 13.75 -9.03 -3.95
CA GLN A 334 14.20 -7.74 -4.48
C GLN A 334 13.19 -7.15 -5.48
N LEU A 335 12.66 -7.97 -6.38
CA LEU A 335 11.63 -7.53 -7.32
C LEU A 335 10.37 -7.07 -6.58
N THR A 336 9.87 -7.84 -5.62
CA THR A 336 8.71 -7.46 -4.79
C THR A 336 8.96 -6.14 -4.08
N LYS A 337 10.13 -5.94 -3.48
CA LYS A 337 10.51 -4.69 -2.80
C LYS A 337 10.56 -3.49 -3.73
N ILE A 338 11.05 -3.67 -4.96
CA ILE A 338 11.05 -2.60 -5.97
C ILE A 338 9.61 -2.22 -6.33
N LEU A 339 8.75 -3.21 -6.57
CA LEU A 339 7.38 -2.99 -7.06
C LEU A 339 6.43 -2.48 -5.95
N LEU A 340 6.61 -2.92 -4.71
CA LEU A 340 5.77 -2.50 -3.58
C LEU A 340 6.31 -1.31 -2.81
N GLU A 341 7.57 -1.33 -2.40
CA GLU A 341 8.09 -0.36 -1.43
C GLU A 341 8.85 0.79 -2.09
N SER A 342 9.51 0.54 -3.22
CA SER A 342 10.44 1.50 -3.82
C SER A 342 9.87 2.30 -4.98
N SER A 343 8.70 1.90 -5.50
CA SER A 343 8.03 2.55 -6.63
C SER A 343 6.61 2.99 -6.27
N THR A 344 6.13 3.99 -6.99
CA THR A 344 4.77 4.53 -6.86
C THR A 344 3.86 3.99 -7.96
N GLU A 345 4.46 3.69 -9.12
CA GLU A 345 3.80 3.22 -10.33
C GLU A 345 4.66 2.16 -10.99
N VAL A 346 4.02 1.21 -11.66
CA VAL A 346 4.71 0.13 -12.38
C VAL A 346 4.33 0.19 -13.86
N HIS A 347 5.33 0.20 -14.73
CA HIS A 347 5.15 0.17 -16.16
C HIS A 347 5.86 -1.05 -16.76
N PHE A 348 5.08 -2.00 -17.29
CA PHE A 348 5.62 -3.21 -17.90
C PHE A 348 5.83 -3.02 -19.40
N LEU A 349 7.05 -3.30 -19.88
CA LEU A 349 7.40 -3.44 -21.29
C LEU A 349 7.48 -4.94 -21.61
N VAL A 350 6.44 -5.52 -22.20
CA VAL A 350 6.30 -6.97 -22.34
C VAL A 350 6.56 -7.40 -23.78
N GLY A 351 7.70 -8.07 -23.99
CA GLY A 351 8.02 -8.66 -25.28
C GLY A 351 7.21 -9.93 -25.56
N ARG A 352 6.75 -10.12 -26.80
CA ARG A 352 5.91 -11.26 -27.20
C ARG A 352 6.63 -12.29 -28.07
N ALA A 353 7.97 -12.24 -28.17
CA ALA A 353 8.68 -13.31 -28.87
C ALA A 353 8.45 -14.67 -28.19
N ILE A 354 8.29 -15.68 -29.05
CA ILE A 354 8.24 -17.09 -28.66
C ILE A 354 9.68 -17.52 -28.44
N ASN A 355 10.02 -17.95 -27.23
CA ASN A 355 11.36 -18.41 -26.92
C ASN A 355 11.57 -19.82 -27.52
N PRO A 356 12.55 -20.04 -28.41
CA PRO A 356 12.85 -21.36 -28.95
C PRO A 356 13.27 -22.37 -27.86
N ALA A 357 13.87 -21.90 -26.75
CA ALA A 357 14.28 -22.74 -25.63
C ALA A 357 13.09 -23.34 -24.83
N HIS A 358 11.87 -22.80 -25.01
CA HIS A 358 10.65 -23.35 -24.42
C HIS A 358 9.94 -24.38 -25.31
N GLN A 359 10.60 -24.84 -26.39
CA GLN A 359 10.19 -26.01 -27.17
C GLN A 359 10.67 -27.33 -26.56
N ASN A 360 11.40 -27.28 -25.43
CA ASN A 360 11.89 -28.46 -24.73
C ASN A 360 10.72 -29.12 -23.96
N PRO A 361 10.36 -30.40 -24.22
CA PRO A 361 9.20 -31.06 -23.61
C PRO A 361 9.20 -31.11 -22.08
N GLY A 362 10.37 -30.91 -21.43
CA GLY A 362 10.53 -30.86 -19.97
C GLY A 362 10.40 -29.47 -19.32
N MET A 363 10.26 -28.38 -20.09
CA MET A 363 9.99 -27.02 -19.56
C MET A 363 9.03 -26.24 -20.47
N PRO A 364 7.71 -26.44 -20.33
CA PRO A 364 6.71 -25.77 -21.14
C PRO A 364 6.38 -24.39 -20.55
N VAL A 365 7.33 -23.45 -20.55
CA VAL A 365 6.99 -22.04 -20.30
C VAL A 365 6.48 -21.47 -21.63
N SER A 366 5.21 -21.70 -21.91
CA SER A 366 4.56 -21.16 -23.11
C SER A 366 4.51 -19.63 -23.04
N LEU A 367 4.47 -18.95 -24.19
CA LEU A 367 4.21 -17.52 -24.27
C LEU A 367 2.94 -17.11 -23.48
N GLY A 368 1.93 -18.00 -23.47
CA GLY A 368 0.73 -17.84 -22.67
C GLY A 368 1.00 -17.75 -21.16
N LEU A 369 1.93 -18.56 -20.63
CA LEU A 369 2.30 -18.51 -19.21
C LEU A 369 2.89 -17.15 -18.82
N LYS A 370 3.83 -16.61 -19.61
CA LYS A 370 4.42 -15.28 -19.35
C LYS A 370 3.36 -14.17 -19.33
N LEU A 371 2.47 -14.16 -20.33
CA LEU A 371 1.43 -13.13 -20.43
C LEU A 371 0.43 -13.23 -19.27
N ASN A 372 0.08 -14.44 -18.85
CA ASN A 372 -0.79 -14.67 -17.70
C ASN A 372 -0.12 -14.20 -16.40
N LEU A 373 1.15 -14.53 -16.19
CA LEU A 373 1.89 -14.09 -15.00
C LEU A 373 1.99 -12.56 -14.90
N ILE A 374 2.18 -11.85 -16.01
CA ILE A 374 2.18 -10.37 -15.96
C ILE A 374 0.80 -9.81 -15.63
N LYS A 375 -0.28 -10.42 -16.12
CA LYS A 375 -1.64 -10.04 -15.74
C LYS A 375 -1.89 -10.27 -14.26
N GLU A 376 -1.58 -11.46 -13.76
CA GLU A 376 -1.71 -11.82 -12.34
C GLU A 376 -0.88 -10.88 -11.45
N LEU A 377 0.39 -10.64 -11.80
CA LEU A 377 1.24 -9.69 -11.08
C LEU A 377 0.64 -8.28 -11.06
N SER A 378 0.07 -7.83 -12.18
CA SER A 378 -0.58 -6.52 -12.29
C SER A 378 -1.83 -6.42 -11.42
N GLU A 379 -2.63 -7.50 -11.33
CA GLU A 379 -3.81 -7.58 -10.48
C GLU A 379 -3.43 -7.54 -9.00
N GLU A 380 -2.44 -8.33 -8.57
CA GLU A 380 -1.97 -8.33 -7.18
C GLU A 380 -1.38 -6.98 -6.76
N LEU A 381 -0.62 -6.32 -7.63
CA LEU A 381 -0.10 -4.97 -7.36
C LEU A 381 -1.22 -3.93 -7.24
N LYS A 382 -2.26 -4.01 -8.08
CA LYS A 382 -3.41 -3.10 -8.00
C LYS A 382 -4.17 -3.23 -6.68
N LYS A 383 -4.27 -4.43 -6.10
CA LYS A 383 -4.86 -4.63 -4.75
C LYS A 383 -4.12 -3.83 -3.66
N THR A 384 -2.84 -3.53 -3.88
CA THR A 384 -2.03 -2.72 -2.95
C THR A 384 -2.13 -1.20 -3.20
N GLY A 385 -2.96 -0.77 -4.15
CA GLY A 385 -3.16 0.65 -4.49
C GLY A 385 -2.12 1.22 -5.46
N LYS A 386 -1.27 0.39 -6.08
CA LYS A 386 -0.32 0.81 -7.12
C LYS A 386 -1.03 1.05 -8.46
N SER A 387 -0.56 2.05 -9.20
CA SER A 387 -0.91 2.23 -10.61
C SER A 387 -0.05 1.32 -11.47
N VAL A 388 -0.68 0.54 -12.35
CA VAL A 388 0.02 -0.43 -13.21
C VAL A 388 -0.41 -0.26 -14.66
N SER A 389 0.57 -0.13 -15.56
CA SER A 389 0.37 -0.05 -17.02
C SER A 389 1.24 -1.08 -17.74
N ILE A 390 0.77 -1.54 -18.91
CA ILE A 390 1.42 -2.59 -19.70
C ILE A 390 1.47 -2.15 -21.17
N GLU A 391 2.66 -2.22 -21.78
CA GLU A 391 2.87 -2.03 -23.21
C GLU A 391 3.49 -3.30 -23.82
N TYR A 392 2.98 -3.74 -24.97
CA TYR A 392 3.39 -4.98 -25.63
C TYR A 392 4.25 -4.73 -26.87
N TYR A 393 5.27 -5.57 -27.05
CA TYR A 393 6.23 -5.49 -28.14
C TYR A 393 6.33 -6.80 -28.92
#